data_AF-A0AAD8CFK4-F1
#
_entry.id   AF-A0AAD8CFK4-F1
#
_cell.length_a   1.000
_cell.length_b   1.000
_cell.length_c   1.000
_cell.angle_alpha   90.00
_cell.angle_beta   90.00
_cell.angle_gamma   90.00
#
_symmetry.space_group_name_H-M   'P 1'
#
loop_
_entity.id
_entity.type
_entity.pdbx_description
1 polymer ?
#
loop_
_entity_poly.entity_id
_entity_poly.type
_entity_poly.pdbx_seq_one_letter_code
_entity_poly.pdbx_strand_id
1 'polypeptide(L)'
;MHLPLKPYYRVLITQEWLTCSKPVMDNILHLAEKHIQEFRKLKPCCFLELLKRLHFEVIAEYSKRIMKKKIKLKSEQQQMAMAEKICDDNRKIQELFTHYESKEDWLHHVLPKVAEVIKLQDPSMIVLETATLVRDYPDISEKHLSALLHIKANLPSKDVKSIKKVLQMTKEDLNSCHSAKSFFAFVPVR
;
A
#
# COMPACT_ATOMS: atom_id res chain seq x y z
N MET A 1 15.45 1.55 -9.10
CA MET A 1 16.00 0.18 -9.26
C MET A 1 14.95 -0.81 -9.72
N HIS A 2 13.65 -0.49 -9.60
CA HIS A 2 12.57 -1.42 -9.91
C HIS A 2 12.22 -1.66 -11.39
N LEU A 3 12.98 -1.14 -12.39
CA LEU A 3 12.54 -1.22 -13.79
C LEU A 3 12.25 -2.67 -14.24
N PRO A 4 13.06 -3.67 -13.87
CA PRO A 4 12.79 -5.07 -14.17
C PRO A 4 11.57 -5.64 -13.44
N LEU A 5 11.18 -5.06 -12.30
CA LEU A 5 10.00 -5.47 -11.49
C LEU A 5 8.68 -4.92 -12.07
N LYS A 6 8.74 -3.85 -12.88
CA LYS A 6 7.54 -3.17 -13.44
C LYS A 6 6.53 -4.09 -14.14
N PRO A 7 6.93 -5.09 -14.94
CA PRO A 7 5.99 -6.01 -15.58
C PRO A 7 5.18 -6.80 -14.55
N TYR A 8 5.84 -7.35 -13.52
CA TYR A 8 5.21 -8.16 -12.48
C TYR A 8 4.22 -7.36 -11.63
N TYR A 9 4.55 -6.10 -11.30
CA TYR A 9 3.60 -5.22 -10.62
C TYR A 9 2.30 -5.01 -11.43
N ARG A 10 2.29 -5.22 -12.76
CA ARG A 10 1.05 -5.05 -13.56
C ARG A 10 -0.01 -6.08 -13.27
N VAL A 11 0.38 -7.23 -12.72
CA VAL A 11 -0.52 -8.33 -12.38
C VAL A 11 -1.13 -8.13 -11.00
N LEU A 12 -0.44 -7.45 -10.07
CA LEU A 12 -0.98 -7.15 -8.72
C LEU A 12 -2.31 -6.39 -8.80
N ILE A 13 -3.21 -6.68 -7.84
CA ILE A 13 -4.53 -6.03 -7.71
C ILE A 13 -5.36 -6.19 -9.00
N THR A 14 -5.27 -7.36 -9.63
CA THR A 14 -6.14 -7.79 -10.73
C THR A 14 -6.94 -9.01 -10.28
N GLN A 15 -7.97 -9.37 -11.06
CA GLN A 15 -8.70 -10.62 -10.82
C GLN A 15 -7.77 -11.83 -10.95
N GLU A 16 -6.84 -11.83 -11.90
CA GLU A 16 -5.82 -12.87 -12.02
C GLU A 16 -5.00 -12.96 -10.72
N TRP A 17 -4.47 -11.86 -10.19
CA TRP A 17 -3.73 -11.92 -8.93
C TRP A 17 -4.60 -12.40 -7.77
N LEU A 18 -5.88 -12.05 -7.72
CA LEU A 18 -6.77 -12.44 -6.62
C LEU A 18 -7.09 -13.95 -6.66
N THR A 19 -7.37 -14.51 -7.83
CA THR A 19 -7.82 -15.90 -7.98
C THR A 19 -6.72 -16.90 -8.34
N CYS A 20 -5.60 -16.44 -8.87
CA CYS A 20 -4.53 -17.31 -9.33
C CYS A 20 -3.68 -17.83 -8.16
N SER A 21 -3.30 -19.11 -8.26
CA SER A 21 -2.33 -19.76 -7.39
C SER A 21 -0.88 -19.35 -7.71
N LYS A 22 -0.64 -18.67 -8.83
CA LYS A 22 0.71 -18.26 -9.22
C LYS A 22 1.29 -17.26 -8.21
N PRO A 23 2.52 -17.49 -7.73
CA PRO A 23 3.14 -16.67 -6.70
C PRO A 23 3.71 -15.36 -7.29
N VAL A 24 2.85 -14.44 -7.71
CA VAL A 24 3.23 -13.16 -8.32
C VAL A 24 4.17 -12.35 -7.41
N MET A 25 3.86 -12.31 -6.11
CA MET A 25 4.68 -11.61 -5.14
C MET A 25 6.04 -12.29 -4.97
N ASP A 26 6.10 -13.61 -4.87
CA ASP A 26 7.38 -14.32 -4.71
C ASP A 26 8.30 -14.12 -5.93
N ASN A 27 7.75 -14.00 -7.15
CA ASN A 27 8.54 -13.64 -8.33
C ASN A 27 9.14 -12.22 -8.25
N ILE A 28 8.37 -11.26 -7.74
CA ILE A 28 8.85 -9.89 -7.50
C ILE A 28 9.95 -9.92 -6.43
N LEU A 29 9.74 -10.65 -5.34
CA LEU A 29 10.70 -10.74 -4.24
C LEU A 29 11.99 -11.44 -4.67
N HIS A 30 11.91 -12.51 -5.45
CA HIS A 30 13.08 -13.19 -5.99
C HIS A 30 13.93 -12.25 -6.86
N LEU A 31 13.29 -11.45 -7.73
CA LEU A 31 14.01 -10.48 -8.56
C LEU A 31 14.55 -9.30 -7.74
N ALA A 32 13.80 -8.84 -6.74
CA ALA A 32 14.28 -7.81 -5.80
C ALA A 32 15.51 -8.30 -5.02
N GLU A 33 15.47 -9.53 -4.51
CA GLU A 33 16.57 -10.16 -3.80
C GLU A 33 17.82 -10.28 -4.68
N LYS A 34 17.66 -10.70 -5.94
CA LYS A 34 18.76 -10.72 -6.90
C LYS A 34 19.43 -9.34 -7.02
N HIS A 35 18.64 -8.27 -7.11
CA HIS A 35 19.19 -6.90 -7.15
C HIS A 35 19.85 -6.49 -5.83
N ILE A 36 19.29 -6.86 -4.68
CA ILE A 36 19.92 -6.60 -3.37
C ILE A 36 21.30 -7.27 -3.30
N GLN A 37 21.41 -8.51 -3.79
CA GLN A 37 22.68 -9.26 -3.83
C GLN A 37 23.71 -8.63 -4.77
N GLU A 38 23.29 -8.04 -5.89
CA GLU A 38 24.19 -7.27 -6.79
C GLU A 38 24.84 -6.08 -6.06
N PHE A 39 24.12 -5.46 -5.12
CA PHE A 39 24.60 -4.31 -4.35
C PHE A 39 25.46 -4.67 -3.14
N ARG A 40 25.53 -5.95 -2.73
CA ARG A 40 26.29 -6.37 -1.52
C ARG A 40 27.78 -6.01 -1.58
N LYS A 41 28.35 -5.85 -2.77
CA LYS A 41 29.76 -5.49 -2.95
C LYS A 41 30.06 -4.00 -2.71
N LEU A 42 29.03 -3.18 -2.58
CA LEU A 42 29.17 -1.74 -2.32
C LEU A 42 29.56 -1.48 -0.86
N LYS A 43 29.99 -0.24 -0.58
CA LYS A 43 30.20 0.21 0.80
C LYS A 43 28.90 0.05 1.62
N PRO A 44 28.96 -0.33 2.91
CA PRO A 44 27.76 -0.58 3.72
C PRO A 44 26.75 0.56 3.72
N CYS A 45 27.20 1.82 3.80
CA CYS A 45 26.31 2.99 3.73
C CYS A 45 25.55 3.07 2.40
N CYS A 46 26.24 2.85 1.26
CA CYS A 46 25.62 2.85 -0.06
C CYS A 46 24.63 1.69 -0.21
N PHE A 47 24.99 0.50 0.28
CA PHE A 47 24.11 -0.67 0.27
C PHE A 47 22.80 -0.39 1.02
N LEU A 48 22.89 0.11 2.26
CA LEU A 48 21.71 0.40 3.08
C LEU A 48 20.82 1.47 2.45
N GLU A 49 21.39 2.54 1.88
CA GLU A 49 20.58 3.56 1.18
C GLU A 49 19.84 3.01 -0.05
N LEU A 50 20.50 2.15 -0.84
CA LEU A 50 19.85 1.49 -1.96
C LEU A 50 18.76 0.50 -1.50
N LEU A 51 19.01 -0.24 -0.41
CA LEU A 51 18.06 -1.16 0.17
C LEU A 51 16.80 -0.43 0.66
N LYS A 52 16.95 0.66 1.43
CA LYS A 52 15.85 1.52 1.88
C LYS A 52 15.03 2.02 0.71
N ARG A 53 15.70 2.54 -0.33
CA ARG A 53 15.05 3.02 -1.54
C ARG A 53 14.29 1.91 -2.26
N LEU A 54 14.86 0.71 -2.36
CA LEU A 54 14.18 -0.42 -2.98
C LEU A 54 12.96 -0.87 -2.17
N HIS A 55 13.08 -0.95 -0.84
CA HIS A 55 11.96 -1.25 0.07
C HIS A 55 10.80 -0.28 -0.16
N PHE A 56 11.11 1.03 -0.13
CA PHE A 56 10.15 2.07 -0.43
C PHE A 56 9.52 1.93 -1.82
N GLU A 57 10.34 1.73 -2.87
CA GLU A 57 9.87 1.57 -4.26
C GLU A 57 8.92 0.38 -4.43
N VAL A 58 9.17 -0.75 -3.74
CA VAL A 58 8.30 -1.94 -3.77
C VAL A 58 6.93 -1.64 -3.17
N ILE A 59 6.90 -1.06 -1.97
CA ILE A 59 5.64 -0.73 -1.28
C ILE A 59 4.87 0.34 -2.06
N ALA A 60 5.55 1.38 -2.56
CA ALA A 60 4.94 2.45 -3.35
C ALA A 60 4.35 1.94 -4.67
N GLU A 61 5.06 1.08 -5.41
CA GLU A 61 4.52 0.49 -6.63
C GLU A 61 3.34 -0.45 -6.33
N TYR A 62 3.37 -1.20 -5.22
CA TYR A 62 2.23 -2.02 -4.77
C TYR A 62 1.00 -1.14 -4.49
N SER A 63 1.14 -0.11 -3.66
CA SER A 63 0.05 0.83 -3.33
C SER A 63 -0.48 1.51 -4.59
N LYS A 64 0.38 1.88 -5.54
CA LYS A 64 -0.03 2.43 -6.83
C LYS A 64 -0.91 1.47 -7.63
N ARG A 65 -0.75 0.15 -7.49
CA ARG A 65 -1.65 -0.83 -8.12
C ARG A 65 -3.02 -0.84 -7.48
N ILE A 66 -3.08 -0.72 -6.15
CA ILE A 66 -4.34 -0.51 -5.42
C ILE A 66 -5.05 0.73 -5.97
N MET A 67 -4.34 1.85 -6.09
CA MET A 67 -4.94 3.14 -6.50
C MET A 67 -5.28 3.25 -8.00
N LYS A 68 -5.01 2.23 -8.82
CA LYS A 68 -5.34 2.27 -10.26
C LYS A 68 -6.80 1.97 -10.59
N LYS A 69 -7.65 1.67 -9.60
CA LYS A 69 -9.10 1.47 -9.77
C LYS A 69 -9.45 0.36 -10.80
N LYS A 70 -8.56 -0.63 -10.99
CA LYS A 70 -8.73 -1.70 -11.99
C LYS A 70 -9.75 -2.76 -11.61
N ILE A 71 -10.09 -2.85 -10.33
CA ILE A 71 -10.96 -3.86 -9.77
C ILE A 71 -12.05 -3.21 -8.93
N LYS A 72 -13.22 -3.84 -8.92
CA LYS A 72 -14.37 -3.51 -8.09
C LYS A 72 -14.85 -4.81 -7.44
N LEU A 73 -14.89 -4.82 -6.12
CA LEU A 73 -15.28 -5.96 -5.32
C LEU A 73 -16.64 -5.67 -4.69
N LYS A 74 -17.64 -6.48 -5.02
CA LYS A 74 -19.02 -6.28 -4.56
C LYS A 74 -19.36 -7.08 -3.32
N SER A 75 -18.72 -8.24 -3.13
CA SER A 75 -18.98 -9.10 -1.97
C SER A 75 -17.96 -8.84 -0.87
N GLU A 76 -18.43 -8.98 0.38
CA GLU A 76 -17.59 -8.93 1.57
C GLU A 76 -16.47 -9.98 1.50
N GLN A 77 -16.79 -11.21 1.07
CA GLN A 77 -15.82 -12.29 0.96
C GLN A 77 -14.68 -11.94 0.00
N GLN A 78 -14.96 -11.29 -1.13
CA GLN A 78 -13.93 -10.86 -2.06
C GLN A 78 -13.04 -9.76 -1.47
N GLN A 79 -13.64 -8.84 -0.71
CA GLN A 79 -12.93 -7.74 -0.06
C GLN A 79 -12.03 -8.25 1.07
N MET A 80 -12.52 -9.21 1.86
CA MET A 80 -11.72 -9.93 2.87
C MET A 80 -10.55 -10.68 2.23
N ALA A 81 -10.82 -11.51 1.21
CA ALA A 81 -9.77 -12.26 0.52
C ALA A 81 -8.69 -11.35 -0.11
N MET A 82 -9.10 -10.20 -0.66
CA MET A 82 -8.14 -9.20 -1.15
C MET A 82 -7.30 -8.62 -0.01
N ALA A 83 -7.92 -8.24 1.10
CA ALA A 83 -7.21 -7.67 2.24
C ALA A 83 -6.22 -8.66 2.86
N GLU A 84 -6.62 -9.91 3.05
CA GLU A 84 -5.75 -11.00 3.52
C GLU A 84 -4.55 -11.18 2.60
N LYS A 85 -4.79 -11.24 1.28
CA LYS A 85 -3.71 -11.40 0.30
C LYS A 85 -2.76 -10.21 0.26
N ILE A 86 -3.26 -8.97 0.43
CA ILE A 86 -2.42 -7.77 0.58
C ILE A 86 -1.55 -7.88 1.83
N CYS A 87 -2.12 -8.32 2.97
CA CYS A 87 -1.39 -8.49 4.22
C CYS A 87 -0.33 -9.60 4.13
N ASP A 88 -0.64 -10.71 3.46
CA ASP A 88 0.31 -11.81 3.22
C ASP A 88 1.47 -11.36 2.33
N ASP A 89 1.19 -10.68 1.22
CA ASP A 89 2.21 -10.11 0.35
C ASP A 89 3.10 -9.12 1.12
N ASN A 90 2.49 -8.25 1.93
CA ASN A 90 3.19 -7.30 2.77
C ASN A 90 4.12 -7.98 3.79
N ARG A 91 3.67 -9.06 4.45
CA ARG A 91 4.51 -9.83 5.37
C ARG A 91 5.75 -10.39 4.66
N LYS A 92 5.59 -10.98 3.47
CA LYS A 92 6.73 -11.49 2.70
C LYS A 92 7.71 -10.39 2.28
N ILE A 93 7.19 -9.20 1.93
CA ILE A 93 8.02 -8.02 1.62
C ILE A 93 8.86 -7.66 2.85
N GLN A 94 8.23 -7.55 4.02
CA GLN A 94 8.90 -7.19 5.27
C GLN A 94 9.96 -8.22 5.66
N GLU A 95 9.65 -9.51 5.56
CA GLU A 95 10.59 -10.60 5.85
C GLU A 95 11.86 -10.45 4.99
N LEU A 96 11.71 -10.23 3.67
CA LEU A 96 12.85 -10.01 2.79
C LEU A 96 13.67 -8.78 3.22
N PHE A 97 13.04 -7.61 3.35
CA PHE A 97 13.81 -6.38 3.62
C PHE A 97 14.41 -6.34 5.03
N THR A 98 13.75 -6.94 6.02
CA THR A 98 14.27 -7.09 7.38
C THR A 98 15.46 -8.05 7.41
N HIS A 99 15.41 -9.15 6.63
CA HIS A 99 16.55 -10.07 6.51
C HIS A 99 17.83 -9.38 6.01
N TYR A 100 17.70 -8.34 5.18
CA TYR A 100 18.82 -7.52 4.70
C TYR A 100 19.08 -6.25 5.54
N GLU A 101 18.48 -6.15 6.73
CA GLU A 101 18.67 -5.05 7.68
C GLU A 101 18.13 -3.68 7.23
N SER A 102 17.06 -3.66 6.42
CA SER A 102 16.31 -2.43 6.19
C SER A 102 15.68 -1.94 7.49
N LYS A 103 15.84 -0.64 7.79
CA LYS A 103 15.28 0.01 9.00
C LYS A 103 14.02 0.84 8.70
N GLU A 104 13.37 0.58 7.57
CA GLU A 104 12.17 1.30 7.14
C GLU A 104 10.89 0.68 7.74
N ASP A 105 10.91 0.35 9.03
CA ASP A 105 9.82 -0.36 9.72
C ASP A 105 8.47 0.35 9.62
N TRP A 106 8.50 1.66 9.43
CA TRP A 106 7.29 2.45 9.26
C TRP A 106 6.52 2.12 7.97
N LEU A 107 7.18 1.55 6.95
CA LEU A 107 6.53 1.06 5.74
C LEU A 107 5.67 -0.18 6.03
N HIS A 108 5.93 -0.89 7.13
CA HIS A 108 5.28 -2.16 7.45
C HIS A 108 3.76 -2.04 7.61
N HIS A 109 3.31 -0.84 7.99
CA HIS A 109 1.90 -0.58 8.27
C HIS A 109 1.13 0.00 7.09
N VAL A 110 1.80 0.38 5.99
CA VAL A 110 1.14 1.02 4.84
C VAL A 110 0.08 0.10 4.22
N LEU A 111 0.49 -1.09 3.77
CA LEU A 111 -0.41 -2.01 3.08
C LEU A 111 -1.50 -2.59 4.01
N PRO A 112 -1.21 -2.95 5.29
CA PRO A 112 -2.23 -3.40 6.23
C PRO A 112 -3.32 -2.36 6.50
N LYS A 113 -2.97 -1.08 6.69
CA LYS A 113 -3.97 -0.01 6.90
C LYS A 113 -4.85 0.18 5.68
N VAL A 114 -4.26 0.11 4.48
CA VAL A 114 -5.03 0.16 3.22
C VAL A 114 -5.95 -1.06 3.08
N ALA A 115 -5.47 -2.25 3.43
CA ALA A 115 -6.24 -3.49 3.42
C ALA A 115 -7.41 -3.46 4.43
N GLU A 116 -7.19 -2.85 5.59
CA GLU A 116 -8.21 -2.67 6.63
C GLU A 116 -9.41 -1.87 6.09
N VAL A 117 -9.15 -0.73 5.44
CA VAL A 117 -10.21 0.08 4.80
C VAL A 117 -10.99 -0.72 3.75
N ILE A 118 -10.34 -1.64 3.02
CA ILE A 118 -11.01 -2.47 2.01
C ILE A 118 -11.97 -3.47 2.66
N LYS A 119 -11.53 -4.15 3.74
CA LYS A 119 -12.28 -5.26 4.34
C LYS A 119 -13.40 -4.81 5.29
N LEU A 120 -13.24 -3.68 5.98
CA LEU A 120 -14.23 -3.16 6.91
C LEU A 120 -15.57 -2.90 6.21
N GLN A 121 -16.67 -3.43 6.76
CA GLN A 121 -18.02 -3.24 6.19
C GLN A 121 -18.79 -2.10 6.85
N ASP A 122 -18.61 -1.89 8.15
CA ASP A 122 -19.30 -0.86 8.91
C ASP A 122 -18.79 0.55 8.53
N PRO A 123 -19.66 1.47 8.06
CA PRO A 123 -19.26 2.82 7.66
C PRO A 123 -18.53 3.62 8.74
N SER A 124 -18.92 3.47 10.01
CA SER A 124 -18.31 4.18 11.14
C SER A 124 -16.90 3.65 11.42
N MET A 125 -16.70 2.34 11.29
CA MET A 125 -15.37 1.73 11.38
C MET A 125 -14.46 2.15 10.22
N ILE A 126 -15.00 2.24 9.00
CA ILE A 126 -14.24 2.74 7.85
C ILE A 126 -13.82 4.20 8.05
N VAL A 127 -14.70 5.03 8.61
CA VAL A 127 -14.39 6.40 9.01
C VAL A 127 -13.22 6.44 10.02
N LEU A 128 -13.28 5.61 11.07
CA LEU A 128 -12.24 5.55 12.10
C LEU A 128 -10.88 5.11 11.52
N GLU A 129 -10.88 4.06 10.70
CA GLU A 129 -9.65 3.58 10.08
C GLU A 129 -9.10 4.60 9.08
N THR A 130 -9.97 5.28 8.33
CA THR A 130 -9.56 6.37 7.44
C THR A 130 -8.92 7.51 8.20
N ALA A 131 -9.48 7.93 9.35
CA ALA A 131 -8.87 8.95 10.20
C ALA A 131 -7.48 8.54 10.68
N THR A 132 -7.33 7.28 11.09
CA THR A 132 -6.04 6.70 11.50
C THR A 132 -5.04 6.68 10.35
N LEU A 133 -5.46 6.29 9.14
CA LEU A 133 -4.63 6.33 7.94
C LEU A 133 -4.17 7.76 7.59
N VAL A 134 -5.07 8.74 7.67
CA VAL A 134 -4.75 10.16 7.40
C VAL A 134 -3.79 10.72 8.45
N ARG A 135 -3.96 10.38 9.72
CA ARG A 135 -3.05 10.79 10.79
C ARG A 135 -1.64 10.25 10.58
N ASP A 136 -1.53 8.97 10.24
CA ASP A 136 -0.24 8.30 10.11
C ASP A 136 0.45 8.67 8.79
N TYR A 137 -0.32 9.03 7.75
CA TYR A 137 0.16 9.45 6.43
C TYR A 137 -0.62 10.66 5.90
N PRO A 138 -0.36 11.88 6.39
CA PRO A 138 -1.16 13.06 6.07
C PRO A 138 -0.99 13.58 4.64
N ASP A 139 0.01 13.08 3.91
CA ASP A 139 0.19 13.33 2.48
C ASP A 139 -0.78 12.51 1.59
N ILE A 140 -1.58 11.61 2.18
CA ILE A 140 -2.71 10.99 1.48
C ILE A 140 -3.69 12.07 1.02
N SER A 141 -4.27 11.90 -0.16
CA SER A 141 -5.12 12.92 -0.81
C SER A 141 -6.52 12.39 -1.00
N GLU A 142 -7.49 13.27 -1.25
CA GLU A 142 -8.84 12.83 -1.56
C GLU A 142 -8.88 11.92 -2.81
N LYS A 143 -7.94 12.09 -3.76
CA LYS A 143 -7.80 11.22 -4.93
C LYS A 143 -7.38 9.81 -4.52
N HIS A 144 -6.42 9.67 -3.60
CA HIS A 144 -6.01 8.39 -3.03
C HIS A 144 -7.18 7.69 -2.35
N LEU A 145 -7.88 8.39 -1.46
CA LEU A 145 -9.03 7.85 -0.74
C LEU A 145 -10.15 7.45 -1.70
N SER A 146 -10.43 8.27 -2.71
CA SER A 146 -11.42 7.93 -3.75
C SER A 146 -11.03 6.68 -4.55
N ALA A 147 -9.75 6.46 -4.81
CA ALA A 147 -9.28 5.27 -5.51
C ALA A 147 -9.41 4.01 -4.66
N LEU A 148 -9.12 4.13 -3.36
CA LEU A 148 -9.28 3.06 -2.40
C LEU A 148 -10.75 2.66 -2.22
N LEU A 149 -11.63 3.64 -1.97
CA LEU A 149 -13.06 3.41 -1.82
C LEU A 149 -13.72 2.89 -3.10
N HIS A 150 -13.17 3.21 -4.28
CA HIS A 150 -13.67 2.68 -5.55
C HIS A 150 -13.53 1.15 -5.66
N ILE A 151 -12.54 0.55 -4.99
CA ILE A 151 -12.41 -0.92 -4.93
C ILE A 151 -13.64 -1.52 -4.25
N LYS A 152 -14.17 -0.81 -3.24
CA LYS A 152 -15.33 -1.22 -2.45
C LYS A 152 -16.63 -0.80 -3.16
N ALA A 153 -17.12 -1.68 -4.04
CA ALA A 153 -18.22 -1.35 -4.95
C ALA A 153 -19.63 -1.41 -4.32
N ASN A 154 -19.71 -1.67 -3.02
CA ASN A 154 -20.95 -1.80 -2.25
C ASN A 154 -21.23 -0.63 -1.28
N LEU A 155 -20.37 0.39 -1.23
CA LEU A 155 -20.59 1.55 -0.35
C LEU A 155 -21.64 2.53 -0.92
N PRO A 156 -22.67 2.90 -0.15
CA PRO A 156 -23.59 3.97 -0.50
C PRO A 156 -22.88 5.32 -0.68
N SER A 157 -23.41 6.16 -1.57
CA SER A 157 -22.82 7.48 -1.85
C SER A 157 -22.76 8.41 -0.63
N LYS A 158 -23.71 8.29 0.31
CA LYS A 158 -23.71 9.05 1.57
C LYS A 158 -22.50 8.69 2.45
N ASP A 159 -22.13 7.41 2.49
CA ASP A 159 -21.05 6.92 3.33
C ASP A 159 -19.70 7.30 2.72
N VAL A 160 -19.57 7.21 1.39
CA VAL A 160 -18.39 7.72 0.66
C VAL A 160 -18.17 9.21 0.94
N LYS A 161 -19.23 10.04 0.94
CA LYS A 161 -19.14 11.47 1.28
C LYS A 161 -18.71 11.68 2.73
N SER A 162 -19.27 10.91 3.67
CA SER A 162 -18.90 10.96 5.09
C SER A 162 -17.42 10.65 5.29
N ILE A 163 -16.93 9.56 4.71
CA ILE A 163 -15.52 9.12 4.79
C ILE A 163 -14.57 10.17 4.20
N LYS A 164 -14.96 10.82 3.09
CA LYS A 164 -14.16 11.91 2.51
C LYS A 164 -14.12 13.17 3.38
N LYS A 165 -15.19 13.48 4.10
CA LYS A 165 -15.25 14.63 5.01
C LYS A 165 -14.24 14.47 6.16
N VAL A 166 -14.06 13.25 6.65
CA VAL A 166 -13.07 12.91 7.69
C VAL A 166 -11.66 13.29 7.25
N LEU A 167 -11.30 13.07 5.99
CA LEU A 167 -10.00 13.48 5.46
C LEU A 167 -9.77 15.00 5.58
N GLN A 168 -10.80 15.82 5.37
CA GLN A 168 -10.67 17.28 5.50
C GLN A 168 -10.51 17.67 6.98
N MET A 169 -11.38 17.16 7.85
CA MET A 169 -11.37 17.45 9.29
C MET A 169 -10.05 17.03 9.94
N THR A 170 -9.59 15.80 9.70
CA THR A 170 -8.34 15.31 10.29
C THR A 170 -7.11 16.07 9.78
N LYS A 171 -7.12 16.58 8.54
CA LYS A 171 -6.02 17.41 8.03
C LYS A 171 -5.98 18.79 8.67
N GLU A 172 -7.12 19.38 8.96
CA GLU A 172 -7.21 20.66 9.66
C GLU A 172 -6.58 20.57 11.05
N ASP A 173 -6.85 19.47 11.77
CA ASP A 173 -6.27 19.20 13.10
C ASP A 173 -4.74 19.00 13.05
N LEU A 174 -4.22 18.40 11.97
CA LEU A 174 -2.80 18.06 11.81
C LEU A 174 -1.90 19.22 11.38
N ASN A 175 -2.46 20.36 10.96
CA ASN A 175 -1.69 21.55 10.55
C ASN A 175 -0.79 22.14 11.67
N SER A 176 -0.81 21.55 12.87
CA SER A 176 0.02 21.89 14.03
C SER A 176 1.26 20.99 14.22
N CYS A 177 1.43 19.90 13.46
CA CYS A 177 2.43 18.86 13.76
C CYS A 177 3.55 18.77 12.72
N HIS A 178 4.78 19.17 13.11
CA HIS A 178 5.98 19.12 12.27
C HIS A 178 6.70 17.78 12.38
N SER A 179 6.43 16.86 11.44
CA SER A 179 7.31 15.76 10.97
C SER A 179 6.43 14.62 10.40
N ALA A 180 5.72 14.89 9.31
CA ALA A 180 4.96 13.85 8.64
C ALA A 180 5.85 13.07 7.67
N LYS A 181 5.87 11.74 7.78
CA LYS A 181 6.50 10.87 6.77
C LYS A 181 5.69 10.97 5.48
N SER A 182 6.37 11.23 4.35
CA SER A 182 5.70 11.35 3.05
C SER A 182 5.82 10.04 2.28
N PHE A 183 4.72 9.32 2.17
CA PHE A 183 4.61 8.10 1.38
C PHE A 183 3.72 8.30 0.15
N PHE A 184 2.49 8.80 0.35
CA PHE A 184 1.51 8.92 -0.74
C PHE A 184 1.87 9.98 -1.77
N ALA A 185 2.74 10.93 -1.48
CA ALA A 185 3.31 11.84 -2.49
C ALA A 185 4.05 11.07 -3.61
N PHE A 186 4.57 9.87 -3.32
CA PHE A 186 5.25 9.00 -4.27
C PHE A 186 4.33 7.92 -4.88
N VAL A 187 3.04 7.93 -4.54
CA VAL A 187 2.03 7.00 -5.07
C VAL A 187 1.08 7.75 -6.00
N PRO A 188 1.43 7.98 -7.27
CA PRO A 188 0.61 8.81 -8.15
C PRO A 188 -0.76 8.16 -8.43
N VAL A 189 -1.81 8.95 -8.28
CA VAL A 189 -3.20 8.59 -8.60
C VAL A 189 -3.69 9.44 -9.75
N ARG A 190 -4.26 8.78 -10.76
CA ARG A 190 -4.90 9.42 -11.90
C ARG A 190 -6.40 9.57 -11.67
#